data_AF-A0A369QUY4-F1
#
_entry.id   AF-A0A369QUY4-F1
#
_cell.length_a   1.000
_cell.length_b   1.000
_cell.length_c   1.000
_cell.angle_alpha   90.00
_cell.angle_beta   90.00
_cell.angle_gamma   90.00
#
_symmetry.space_group_name_H-M   'P 1'
#
loop_
_entity.id
_entity.type
_entity.pdbx_description
1 polymer ?
#
loop_
_entity_poly.entity_id
_entity_poly.type
_entity_poly.pdbx_seq_one_letter_code
_entity_poly.pdbx_strand_id
1 'polypeptide(L)' 'MADFFFWLLILLLVVMIFSWPTWPYTYERWPYRRGGGYRYAASATAAGLAILILVLFWLGLLAIAWPWTAPPVVVD' A
#
# COMPACT_ATOMS: atom_id res chain seq x y z
N MET A 1 -5.01 1.53 -20.46
CA MET A 1 -5.13 0.44 -19.45
C MET A 1 -4.36 0.79 -18.18
N ALA A 2 -3.13 1.29 -18.26
CA ALA A 2 -2.36 1.72 -17.09
C ALA A 2 -3.07 2.78 -16.22
N ASP A 3 -3.72 3.76 -16.84
CA ASP A 3 -4.45 4.83 -16.13
C ASP A 3 -5.58 4.28 -15.25
N PHE A 4 -6.31 3.29 -15.76
CA PHE A 4 -7.39 2.64 -15.01
C PHE A 4 -6.85 1.95 -13.75
N PHE A 5 -5.77 1.18 -13.86
CA PHE A 5 -5.16 0.50 -12.72
C PHE A 5 -4.53 1.49 -11.73
N PHE A 6 -3.97 2.59 -12.21
CA PHE A 6 -3.45 3.66 -11.36
C PHE A 6 -4.57 4.28 -10.51
N TRP A 7 -5.69 4.67 -11.13
CA TRP A 7 -6.82 5.25 -10.40
C TRP A 7 -7.52 4.24 -9.48
N LEU A 8 -7.60 2.97 -9.89
CA LEU A 8 -8.10 1.88 -9.04
C LEU A 8 -7.24 1.72 -7.78
N LEU A 9 -5.91 1.75 -7.92
CA LEU A 9 -4.97 1.66 -6.79
C LEU A 9 -5.16 2.84 -5.83
N ILE A 10 -5.26 4.07 -6.35
CA ILE A 10 -5.51 5.26 -5.53
C ILE A 10 -6.84 5.12 -4.78
N LEU A 11 -7.91 4.68 -5.46
CA LEU A 11 -9.22 4.51 -4.84
C LEU A 11 -9.18 3.44 -3.73
N LEU A 12 -8.48 2.32 -3.95
CA LEU A 12 -8.27 1.29 -2.94
C LEU A 12 -7.47 1.80 -1.73
N LEU A 13 -6.43 2.62 -1.95
CA LEU A 13 -5.67 3.27 -0.88
C LEU A 13 -6.55 4.20 -0.05
N VAL A 14 -7.37 5.02 -0.72
CA VAL A 14 -8.30 5.94 -0.07
C VAL A 14 -9.33 5.17 0.76
N VAL A 15 -9.96 4.13 0.19
CA VAL A 15 -10.90 3.27 0.91
C VAL A 15 -10.23 2.58 2.10
N MET A 16 -8.99 2.10 1.94
CA MET A 16 -8.22 1.46 3.01
C MET A 16 -7.97 2.44 4.17
N ILE A 17 -7.56 3.68 3.87
CA ILE A 17 -7.32 4.72 4.88
C ILE A 17 -8.61 5.05 5.63
N PHE A 18 -9.72 5.29 4.93
CA PHE A 18 -11.00 5.62 5.55
C PHE A 18 -11.62 4.44 6.31
N SER A 19 -11.33 3.22 5.88
CA SER A 19 -11.82 1.99 6.53
C SER A 19 -10.88 1.51 7.64
N TRP A 20 -9.81 2.26 7.93
CA TRP A 20 -8.80 1.83 8.88
C TRP A 20 -9.40 1.79 10.29
N PRO A 21 -9.38 0.62 10.96
CA PRO A 21 -10.23 0.39 12.11
C PRO A 21 -9.69 1.01 13.42
N THR A 22 -8.50 1.62 13.39
CA THR A 22 -7.89 2.37 14.49
C THR A 22 -8.28 3.85 14.52
N TRP A 23 -9.02 4.36 13.52
CA TRP A 23 -9.49 5.74 13.57
C TRP A 23 -10.48 5.95 14.71
N PRO A 24 -10.45 7.13 15.37
CA PRO A 24 -11.33 7.41 16.50
C PRO A 24 -12.83 7.23 16.19
N TYR A 25 -13.25 7.38 14.93
CA TYR A 25 -14.66 7.23 14.53
C TYR A 25 -15.10 5.78 14.22
N THR A 26 -14.17 4.87 13.91
CA THR A 26 -14.42 3.44 13.60
C THR A 26 -14.07 2.54 14.77
N TYR A 27 -13.28 3.02 15.73
CA TYR A 27 -12.76 2.23 16.85
C TYR A 27 -13.85 1.71 17.82
N GLU A 28 -15.02 2.36 17.94
CA GLU A 28 -16.09 1.88 18.83
C GLU A 28 -17.19 1.09 18.12
N ARG A 29 -17.06 0.89 16.81
CA ARG A 29 -18.08 0.21 16.00
C ARG A 29 -17.93 -1.32 16.10
N TRP A 30 -19.06 -2.02 16.13
CA TRP A 30 -19.11 -3.48 16.06
C TRP A 30 -18.48 -3.95 14.73
N PRO A 31 -17.60 -4.99 14.69
CA PRO A 31 -17.30 -6.00 15.70
C PRO A 31 -16.22 -5.61 16.73
N TYR A 32 -15.56 -4.48 16.54
CA TYR A 32 -14.37 -4.11 17.32
C TYR A 32 -14.67 -3.43 18.66
N ARG A 33 -15.95 -3.22 18.98
CA ARG A 33 -16.43 -2.72 20.27
C ARG A 33 -16.12 -3.67 21.44
N ARG A 34 -15.94 -4.97 21.17
CA ARG A 34 -15.60 -5.99 22.17
C ARG A 34 -14.22 -6.58 21.86
N GLY A 35 -13.17 -5.94 22.34
CA GLY A 35 -11.82 -6.49 22.29
C GLY A 35 -10.85 -5.51 22.95
N GLY A 36 -9.97 -6.03 23.81
CA GLY A 36 -8.98 -5.21 24.53
C GLY A 36 -7.95 -4.54 23.62
N GLY A 37 -6.78 -4.19 24.16
CA GLY A 37 -5.74 -3.43 23.45
C GLY A 37 -5.29 -3.98 22.09
N TYR A 38 -5.51 -5.27 21.80
CA TYR A 38 -5.06 -5.96 20.59
C TYR A 38 -6.13 -6.22 19.52
N ARG A 39 -7.36 -5.74 19.70
CA ARG A 39 -8.48 -6.01 18.77
C ARG A 39 -8.23 -5.61 17.31
N TYR A 40 -7.30 -4.69 17.06
CA TYR A 40 -6.92 -4.23 15.72
C TYR A 40 -5.54 -4.69 15.29
N ALA A 41 -4.83 -5.45 16.12
CA ALA A 41 -3.45 -5.83 15.81
C ALA A 41 -3.40 -6.58 14.47
N ALA A 42 -4.29 -7.54 14.24
CA ALA A 42 -4.33 -8.30 12.99
C ALA A 42 -4.62 -7.42 11.76
N SER A 43 -5.62 -6.54 11.82
CA SER A 43 -5.99 -5.69 10.68
C SER A 43 -4.95 -4.60 10.42
N ALA A 44 -4.40 -3.98 11.46
CA ALA A 44 -3.32 -3.02 11.34
C ALA A 44 -2.04 -3.67 10.77
N THR A 45 -1.74 -4.90 11.20
CA THR A 45 -0.59 -5.66 10.68
C THR A 45 -0.81 -6.03 9.22
N ALA A 46 -2.01 -6.45 8.83
CA ALA A 46 -2.35 -6.74 7.44
C ALA A 46 -2.24 -5.49 6.55
N ALA A 47 -2.72 -4.34 7.01
CA ALA A 47 -2.56 -3.07 6.30
C ALA A 47 -1.08 -2.66 6.18
N GLY A 48 -0.31 -2.78 7.26
CA GLY A 48 1.13 -2.53 7.24
C GLY A 48 1.89 -3.44 6.27
N LEU A 49 1.56 -4.73 6.24
CA LEU A 49 2.11 -5.69 5.29
C LEU A 49 1.73 -5.35 3.84
N ALA A 50 0.48 -4.98 3.58
CA ALA A 50 0.04 -4.58 2.24
C ALA A 50 0.81 -3.34 1.74
N ILE A 51 1.00 -2.33 2.60
CA ILE A 51 1.80 -1.14 2.28
C ILE A 51 3.26 -1.53 2.02
N LEU A 52 3.85 -2.37 2.87
CA LEU A 52 5.23 -2.82 2.70
C LEU A 52 5.42 -3.53 1.36
N ILE A 53 4.51 -4.46 1.01
CA ILE A 53 4.54 -5.16 -0.28
C ILE A 53 4.44 -4.17 -1.43
N LEU A 54 3.53 -3.20 -1.35
CA LEU A 54 3.36 -2.18 -2.39
C LEU A 54 4.63 -1.35 -2.58
N VAL A 55 5.25 -0.90 -1.49
CA VAL A 55 6.51 -0.15 -1.53
C VAL A 55 7.63 -0.99 -2.15
N LEU A 56 7.79 -2.24 -1.71
CA LEU A 56 8.80 -3.16 -2.26
C LEU A 56 8.55 -3.46 -3.74
N PHE A 57 7.30 -3.62 -4.16
CA PHE A 57 6.93 -3.81 -5.56
C PHE A 57 7.36 -2.61 -6.42
N TRP A 58 7.07 -1.39 -5.97
CA TRP A 58 7.49 -0.18 -6.69
C TRP A 58 9.00 0.01 -6.71
N LEU A 59 9.69 -0.28 -5.60
CA LEU A 59 11.15 -0.28 -5.57
C LEU A 59 11.74 -1.32 -6.53
N GLY A 60 11.14 -2.51 -6.60
CA GLY A 60 11.51 -3.54 -7.56
C GLY A 60 11.30 -3.10 -9.02
N LEU A 61 10.20 -2.41 -9.31
CA LEU A 61 9.95 -1.86 -10.65
C LEU A 61 10.96 -0.77 -11.02
N LEU A 62 11.22 0.17 -10.11
CA LEU A 62 12.27 1.17 -10.29
C LEU A 62 13.62 0.46 -10.51
N ALA A 63 13.87 -0.62 -9.77
CA ALA A 63 15.08 -1.39 -9.92
C ALA A 63 15.18 -2.18 -11.25
N ILE A 64 14.10 -2.35 -11.99
CA ILE A 64 14.16 -3.00 -13.31
C ILE A 64 14.19 -1.93 -14.41
N ALA A 65 13.41 -0.87 -14.23
CA ALA A 65 13.24 0.18 -15.24
C ALA A 65 14.38 1.21 -15.23
N TRP A 66 15.07 1.42 -14.11
CA TRP A 66 16.13 2.40 -14.03
C TRP A 66 17.39 1.91 -14.77
N PRO A 67 17.93 2.69 -15.73
CA PRO A 67 19.15 2.32 -16.42
C PRO A 67 20.33 2.41 -15.45
N TRP A 68 20.80 1.24 -15.02
CA TRP A 68 21.95 1.10 -14.12
C TRP A 68 23.30 1.25 -14.82
N THR A 69 23.29 1.18 -16.14
CA THR A 69 24.47 1.24 -17.00
C THR A 69 24.34 2.39 -17.98
N ALA A 70 25.46 3.05 -18.27
CA ALA A 70 25.48 4.07 -19.30
C ALA A 70 25.05 3.46 -20.65
N PRO A 71 24.22 4.15 -21.45
CA PRO A 71 23.90 3.69 -22.79
C PRO A 71 25.20 3.55 -23.60
N PRO A 72 25.30 2.54 -24.48
CA PRO A 72 26.50 2.32 -25.27
C PRO A 72 26.81 3.59 -26.08
N VAL A 73 28.06 4.05 -26.00
CA VAL A 73 28.55 5.15 -26.84
C VAL A 73 28.63 4.60 -28.26
N VAL A 74 27.68 4.98 -29.11
CA VAL A 74 27.73 4.70 -30.54
C VAL A 74 28.78 5.65 -31.12
N VAL A 75 29.89 5.11 -31.58
CA VAL A 75 30.92 5.86 -32.31
C VAL A 75 30.70 5.56 -33.78
N ASP A 76 30.22 6.57 -34.52
CA ASP A 76 30.11 6.55 -35.99
C ASP A 76 31.49 6.70 -36.66
#